data_AF-A0AAJ1Z6V9-F1
#
_entry.id   AF-A0AAJ1Z6V9-F1
#
_cell.length_a   1.000
_cell.length_b   1.000
_cell.length_c   1.000
_cell.angle_alpha   90.00
_cell.angle_beta   90.00
_cell.angle_gamma   90.00
#
_symmetry.space_group_name_H-M   'P 1'
#
loop_
_entity.id
_entity.type
_entity.pdbx_description
1 polymer ?
#
loop_
_entity_poly.entity_id
_entity_poly.type
_entity_poly.pdbx_seq_one_letter_code
_entity_poly.pdbx_strand_id
1 'polypeptide(L)'
;MLPDSLPQSALPAEPIVFVDLETTGGTLGVDRITEIGIVEAGPQGVSQWTSLVNPGRPIPAFIRQLTGIDDSMVRDAPTFEQLASGLMERMSGRLFIAHNAHFDHGFLKGEFRRIGMRFSPDVLCTVQLSRAIYPRETRHGLDALVERHALLPSARHRALADADLLWQFWQHLHGAHPQDVLRAHVERVTRRFQLAAHIDEDTIERIPAGCGVYMFYGDDDLPLYVGRSVRLRQRVRSHLTGPRRSAKDMRLAALVRRVEWKATGGEIGAMLAEAQMIATLRPSLNRVSKSRTGDARGAPWLHAGAIAIEERDASTGARAWHVVDKWQYLGTAGTLTEARALCVAATPQAFDLATYRILAERLSRGLAVTPLALDALVNVT
;
A
#
# COMPACT_ATOMS: atom_id res chain seq x y z
N MET A 1 42.80 3.24 -22.42
CA MET A 1 42.94 4.43 -21.56
C MET A 1 41.54 4.92 -21.26
N LEU A 2 41.08 4.74 -20.02
CA LEU A 2 39.87 5.39 -19.53
C LEU A 2 40.17 6.88 -19.38
N PRO A 3 39.29 7.79 -19.83
CA PRO A 3 39.55 9.22 -19.66
C PRO A 3 39.62 9.58 -18.17
N ASP A 4 40.71 10.26 -17.84
CA ASP A 4 41.05 10.76 -16.52
C ASP A 4 39.96 11.69 -15.95
N SER A 5 39.65 11.45 -14.67
CA SER A 5 39.07 12.37 -13.68
C SER A 5 37.77 13.10 -14.05
N LEU A 6 36.67 12.63 -13.48
CA LEU A 6 35.44 13.41 -13.31
C LEU A 6 35.75 14.74 -12.57
N PRO A 7 35.11 15.87 -12.94
CA PRO A 7 35.30 17.12 -12.24
C PRO A 7 34.88 17.01 -10.77
N GLN A 8 35.79 17.45 -9.89
CA GLN A 8 35.75 17.35 -8.42
C GLN A 8 34.57 18.10 -7.75
N SER A 9 33.71 18.78 -8.52
CA SER A 9 32.55 19.56 -8.04
C SER A 9 31.22 18.78 -7.99
N ALA A 10 31.21 17.49 -8.34
CA ALA A 10 29.99 16.68 -8.47
C ALA A 10 29.74 15.66 -7.33
N LEU A 11 30.66 15.56 -6.36
CA LEU A 11 30.51 14.61 -5.25
C LEU A 11 29.58 15.19 -4.17
N PRO A 12 28.65 14.38 -3.63
CA PRO A 12 27.76 14.83 -2.56
C PRO A 12 28.56 15.09 -1.28
N ALA A 13 28.17 16.15 -0.56
CA ALA A 13 28.83 16.56 0.69
C ALA A 13 28.58 15.59 1.85
N GLU A 14 27.48 14.84 1.79
CA GLU A 14 27.13 13.79 2.73
C GLU A 14 27.12 12.44 2.01
N PRO A 15 27.45 11.32 2.70
CA PRO A 15 27.40 10.00 2.10
C PRO A 15 25.96 9.61 1.74
N ILE A 16 25.76 9.21 0.48
CA ILE A 16 24.48 8.72 -0.04
C ILE A 16 24.69 7.36 -0.72
N VAL A 17 23.62 6.58 -0.83
CA VAL A 17 23.66 5.28 -1.49
C VAL A 17 22.51 5.13 -2.47
N PHE A 18 22.81 4.66 -3.67
CA PHE A 18 21.83 4.27 -4.68
C PHE A 18 21.69 2.76 -4.65
N VAL A 19 20.46 2.27 -4.56
CA VAL A 19 20.18 0.85 -4.38
C VAL A 19 19.11 0.42 -5.37
N ASP A 20 19.33 -0.77 -5.93
CA ASP A 20 18.39 -1.48 -6.77
C ASP A 20 18.49 -2.98 -6.46
N LEU A 21 17.38 -3.72 -6.62
CA LEU A 21 17.26 -5.13 -6.26
C LEU A 21 16.63 -5.95 -7.38
N GLU A 22 17.14 -7.17 -7.56
CA GLU A 22 16.39 -8.24 -8.23
C GLU A 22 15.79 -9.18 -7.20
N THR A 23 14.61 -9.74 -7.51
CA THR A 23 13.82 -10.51 -6.55
C THR A 23 13.14 -11.72 -7.19
N THR A 24 12.74 -12.70 -6.38
CA THR A 24 12.00 -13.90 -6.83
C THR A 24 10.56 -13.60 -7.25
N GLY A 25 10.12 -12.34 -7.22
CA GLY A 25 8.74 -11.90 -7.46
C GLY A 25 8.48 -10.55 -6.81
N GLY A 26 7.33 -9.94 -7.11
CA GLY A 26 7.02 -8.58 -6.69
C GLY A 26 6.34 -8.41 -5.33
N THR A 27 6.15 -9.47 -4.55
CA THR A 27 5.32 -9.44 -3.33
C THR A 27 6.19 -9.36 -2.06
N LEU A 28 6.21 -8.22 -1.37
CA LEU A 28 6.93 -8.06 -0.09
C LEU A 28 6.42 -9.04 0.97
N GLY A 29 7.38 -9.57 1.73
CA GLY A 29 7.12 -10.54 2.79
C GLY A 29 6.91 -11.98 2.30
N VAL A 30 6.62 -12.18 1.01
CA VAL A 30 6.54 -13.50 0.38
C VAL A 30 7.80 -13.78 -0.43
N ASP A 31 8.12 -12.90 -1.37
CA ASP A 31 9.27 -13.04 -2.26
C ASP A 31 10.58 -12.63 -1.56
N ARG A 32 11.70 -13.02 -2.18
CA ARG A 32 13.05 -12.93 -1.62
C ARG A 32 13.96 -12.21 -2.60
N ILE A 33 15.03 -11.60 -2.08
CA ILE A 33 16.05 -10.91 -2.89
C ILE A 33 16.97 -11.95 -3.57
N THR A 34 17.31 -11.73 -4.83
CA THR A 34 18.23 -12.56 -5.64
C THR A 34 19.49 -11.83 -6.08
N GLU A 35 19.46 -10.50 -6.17
CA GLU A 35 20.62 -9.66 -6.43
C GLU A 35 20.45 -8.31 -5.73
N ILE A 36 21.57 -7.74 -5.27
CA ILE A 36 21.63 -6.37 -4.72
C ILE A 36 22.71 -5.60 -5.49
N GLY A 37 22.37 -4.41 -5.95
CA GLY A 37 23.28 -3.44 -6.53
C GLY A 37 23.32 -2.17 -5.68
N ILE A 38 24.53 -1.70 -5.35
CA ILE A 38 24.74 -0.49 -4.56
C ILE A 38 25.80 0.38 -5.22
N VAL A 39 25.48 1.65 -5.41
CA VAL A 39 26.45 2.71 -5.71
C VAL A 39 26.53 3.64 -4.51
N GLU A 40 27.70 3.73 -3.89
CA GLU A 40 27.96 4.62 -2.75
C GLU A 40 28.66 5.87 -3.29
N ALA A 41 28.14 7.05 -2.96
CA ALA A 41 28.73 8.32 -3.36
C ALA A 41 28.86 9.23 -2.15
N GLY A 42 30.01 9.92 -2.03
CA GLY A 42 30.26 10.84 -0.93
C GLY A 42 31.54 11.65 -1.13
N PRO A 43 32.00 12.37 -0.09
CA PRO A 43 33.19 13.22 -0.19
C PRO A 43 34.47 12.48 -0.58
N GLN A 44 34.53 11.18 -0.30
CA GLN A 44 35.68 10.32 -0.59
C GLN A 44 35.66 9.71 -2.00
N GLY A 45 34.62 9.99 -2.79
CA GLY A 45 34.46 9.47 -4.14
C GLY A 45 33.22 8.59 -4.31
N VAL A 46 33.26 7.78 -5.36
CA VAL A 46 32.19 6.83 -5.71
C VAL A 46 32.75 5.42 -5.66
N SER A 47 32.00 4.49 -5.07
CA SER A 47 32.31 3.07 -5.06
C SER A 47 31.08 2.24 -5.41
N GLN A 48 31.31 1.06 -5.96
CA GLN A 48 30.26 0.16 -6.41
C GLN A 48 30.37 -1.17 -5.68
N TRP A 49 29.22 -1.74 -5.31
CA TRP A 49 29.15 -3.04 -4.69
C TRP A 49 27.95 -3.81 -5.24
N THR A 50 28.13 -5.11 -5.47
CA THR A 50 27.04 -5.98 -5.89
C THR A 50 27.23 -7.39 -5.35
N SER A 51 26.12 -8.09 -5.14
CA SER A 51 26.14 -9.50 -4.79
C SER A 51 24.88 -10.17 -5.32
N LEU A 52 25.04 -11.36 -5.89
CA LEU A 52 23.95 -12.32 -5.93
C LEU A 52 23.61 -12.74 -4.50
N VAL A 53 22.35 -13.13 -4.29
CA VAL A 53 21.82 -13.55 -2.99
C VAL A 53 21.12 -14.88 -3.17
N ASN A 54 21.44 -15.87 -2.34
CA ASN A 54 20.68 -17.09 -2.27
C ASN A 54 19.33 -16.83 -1.58
N PRO A 55 18.19 -16.89 -2.30
CA PRO A 55 16.88 -16.59 -1.74
C PRO A 55 16.33 -17.72 -0.85
N GLY A 56 16.99 -18.87 -0.79
CA GLY A 56 16.54 -20.06 -0.07
C GLY A 56 15.27 -20.70 -0.65
N ARG A 57 14.91 -20.37 -1.90
CA ARG A 57 13.73 -20.88 -2.61
C ARG A 57 13.95 -20.88 -4.13
N PRO A 58 13.21 -21.70 -4.89
CA PRO A 58 13.28 -21.66 -6.35
C PRO A 58 12.83 -20.32 -6.94
N ILE A 59 13.50 -19.89 -8.01
CA ILE A 59 13.16 -18.69 -8.78
C ILE A 59 12.13 -19.06 -9.87
N PRO A 60 10.92 -18.45 -9.86
CA PRO A 60 9.90 -18.71 -10.87
C PRO A 60 10.42 -18.49 -12.30
N ALA A 61 9.97 -19.31 -13.27
CA ALA A 61 10.46 -19.28 -14.65
C ALA A 61 10.34 -17.89 -15.31
N PHE A 62 9.23 -17.18 -15.07
CA PHE A 62 9.02 -15.85 -15.63
C PHE A 62 9.99 -14.80 -15.07
N ILE A 63 10.43 -14.95 -13.82
CA ILE A 63 11.43 -14.07 -13.20
C ILE A 63 12.82 -14.35 -13.78
N ARG A 64 13.17 -15.63 -13.98
CA ARG A 64 14.42 -16.01 -14.65
C ARG A 64 14.50 -15.42 -16.06
N GLN A 65 13.39 -15.42 -16.78
CA GLN A 65 13.31 -14.81 -18.11
C GLN A 65 13.45 -13.28 -18.07
N LEU A 66 12.93 -12.64 -17.02
CA LEU A 66 12.97 -11.18 -16.88
C LEU A 66 14.35 -10.66 -16.46
N THR A 67 14.97 -11.32 -15.48
CA THR A 67 16.20 -10.87 -14.81
C THR A 67 17.46 -11.55 -15.33
N GLY A 68 17.31 -12.69 -16.01
CA GLY A 68 18.43 -13.55 -16.40
C GLY A 68 19.09 -14.29 -15.23
N ILE A 69 18.60 -14.16 -13.99
CA ILE A 69 19.14 -14.84 -12.82
C ILE A 69 18.40 -16.16 -12.64
N ASP A 70 19.13 -17.28 -12.65
CA ASP A 70 18.57 -18.62 -12.43
C ASP A 70 19.01 -19.27 -11.11
N ASP A 71 18.38 -20.40 -10.78
CA ASP A 71 18.64 -21.15 -9.56
C ASP A 71 20.08 -21.66 -9.45
N SER A 72 20.80 -21.81 -10.57
CA SER A 72 22.20 -22.25 -10.55
C SER A 72 23.13 -21.12 -10.14
N MET A 73 22.84 -19.90 -10.57
CA MET A 73 23.63 -18.71 -10.23
C MET A 73 23.58 -18.36 -8.75
N VAL A 74 22.41 -18.53 -8.11
CA VAL A 74 22.20 -18.13 -6.71
C VAL A 74 22.42 -19.26 -5.71
N ARG A 75 22.62 -20.51 -6.17
CA ARG A 75 22.73 -21.68 -5.29
C ARG A 75 23.85 -21.55 -4.27
N ASP A 76 25.02 -21.17 -4.75
CA ASP A 76 26.24 -21.05 -3.94
C ASP A 76 26.53 -19.59 -3.55
N ALA A 77 25.63 -18.67 -3.89
CA ALA A 77 25.69 -17.28 -3.47
C ALA A 77 25.44 -17.16 -1.95
N PRO A 78 25.94 -16.09 -1.30
CA PRO A 78 25.67 -15.86 0.11
C PRO A 78 24.17 -15.65 0.36
N THR A 79 23.68 -16.10 1.52
CA THR A 79 22.33 -15.76 1.98
C THR A 79 22.26 -14.31 2.41
N PHE A 80 21.05 -13.75 2.50
CA PHE A 80 20.89 -12.39 3.03
C PHE A 80 21.48 -12.23 4.43
N GLU A 81 21.30 -13.22 5.30
CA GLU A 81 21.84 -13.21 6.67
C GLU A 81 23.36 -13.06 6.69
N GLN A 82 24.07 -13.72 5.78
CA GLN A 82 25.52 -13.59 5.65
C GLN A 82 25.96 -12.19 5.16
N LEU A 83 25.12 -11.50 4.40
CA LEU A 83 25.39 -10.16 3.89
C LEU A 83 24.93 -9.04 4.82
N ALA A 84 24.04 -9.34 5.77
CA ALA A 84 23.27 -8.34 6.51
C ALA A 84 24.13 -7.31 7.24
N SER A 85 25.19 -7.74 7.94
CA SER A 85 26.07 -6.81 8.68
C SER A 85 26.78 -5.82 7.74
N GLY A 86 27.34 -6.31 6.63
CA GLY A 86 28.02 -5.47 5.64
C GLY A 86 27.04 -4.54 4.92
N LEU A 87 25.84 -5.02 4.59
CA LEU A 87 24.78 -4.17 4.02
C LEU A 87 24.36 -3.06 4.98
N MET A 88 24.18 -3.38 6.26
CA MET A 88 23.80 -2.39 7.27
C MET A 88 24.87 -1.32 7.41
N GLU A 89 26.15 -1.70 7.49
CA GLU A 89 27.27 -0.76 7.55
C GLU A 89 27.32 0.17 6.33
N ARG A 90 27.06 -0.38 5.13
CA ARG A 90 26.99 0.41 3.89
C ARG A 90 25.79 1.35 3.81
N MET A 91 24.72 1.15 4.56
CA MET A 91 23.50 1.96 4.43
C MET A 91 23.22 2.85 5.65
N SER A 92 23.81 2.53 6.81
CA SER A 92 23.56 3.23 8.06
C SER A 92 24.05 4.68 8.01
N GLY A 93 23.18 5.62 8.41
CA GLY A 93 23.48 7.04 8.43
C GLY A 93 23.62 7.70 7.06
N ARG A 94 23.20 7.02 5.99
CA ARG A 94 23.28 7.51 4.60
C ARG A 94 21.88 7.70 4.04
N LEU A 95 21.71 8.66 3.13
CA LEU A 95 20.46 8.80 2.38
C LEU A 95 20.34 7.62 1.41
N PHE A 96 19.33 6.78 1.61
CA PHE A 96 19.00 5.66 0.74
C PHE A 96 18.19 6.14 -0.46
N ILE A 97 18.70 5.94 -1.67
CA ILE A 97 18.10 6.42 -2.90
C ILE A 97 17.77 5.22 -3.79
N ALA A 98 16.52 5.12 -4.24
CA ALA A 98 16.11 4.04 -5.14
C ALA A 98 15.00 4.49 -6.10
N HIS A 99 14.84 3.75 -7.20
CA HIS A 99 13.80 4.02 -8.18
C HIS A 99 12.52 3.29 -7.81
N ASN A 100 11.45 4.04 -7.55
CA ASN A 100 10.28 3.47 -6.86
C ASN A 100 10.70 2.85 -5.51
N ALA A 101 11.49 3.61 -4.73
CA ALA A 101 12.16 3.17 -3.49
C ALA A 101 11.30 2.43 -2.47
N HIS A 102 9.97 2.53 -2.58
CA HIS A 102 9.03 1.73 -1.84
C HIS A 102 9.32 0.21 -1.96
N PHE A 103 9.61 -0.25 -3.18
CA PHE A 103 9.93 -1.64 -3.49
C PHE A 103 11.23 -2.09 -2.82
N ASP A 104 12.35 -1.44 -3.16
CA ASP A 104 13.69 -1.85 -2.71
C ASP A 104 13.85 -1.75 -1.19
N HIS A 105 13.43 -0.61 -0.61
CA HIS A 105 13.44 -0.43 0.83
C HIS A 105 12.53 -1.46 1.53
N GLY A 106 11.38 -1.79 0.94
CA GLY A 106 10.46 -2.79 1.47
C GLY A 106 11.09 -4.17 1.56
N PHE A 107 11.79 -4.62 0.50
CA PHE A 107 12.43 -5.93 0.45
C PHE A 107 13.57 -6.01 1.47
N LEU A 108 14.44 -5.01 1.51
CA LEU A 108 15.54 -4.94 2.50
C LEU A 108 15.00 -4.92 3.93
N LYS A 109 13.98 -4.09 4.20
CA LYS A 109 13.33 -4.04 5.52
C LYS A 109 12.73 -5.39 5.90
N GLY A 110 12.13 -6.09 4.93
CA GLY A 110 11.59 -7.44 5.11
C GLY A 110 12.68 -8.44 5.49
N GLU A 111 13.78 -8.48 4.73
CA GLU A 111 14.89 -9.39 4.97
C GLU A 111 15.61 -9.11 6.30
N PHE A 112 15.91 -7.84 6.63
CA PHE A 112 16.47 -7.47 7.94
C PHE A 112 15.54 -7.87 9.09
N ARG A 113 14.22 -7.68 8.93
CA ARG A 113 13.25 -8.08 9.96
C ARG A 113 13.25 -9.59 10.20
N ARG A 114 13.45 -10.42 9.17
CA ARG A 114 13.49 -11.89 9.31
C ARG A 114 14.61 -12.36 10.22
N ILE A 115 15.72 -11.62 10.26
CA ILE A 115 16.89 -11.90 11.10
C ILE A 115 16.93 -11.04 12.38
N GLY A 116 15.80 -10.41 12.75
CA GLY A 116 15.68 -9.64 13.99
C GLY A 116 16.35 -8.27 13.97
N MET A 117 16.76 -7.77 12.79
CA MET A 117 17.40 -6.45 12.65
C MET A 117 16.39 -5.38 12.21
N ARG A 118 16.52 -4.18 12.78
CA ARG A 118 15.74 -3.01 12.35
C ARG A 118 16.46 -2.30 11.21
N PHE A 119 15.75 -2.07 10.11
CA PHE A 119 16.21 -1.25 8.99
C PHE A 119 15.23 -0.10 8.76
N SER A 120 15.73 1.12 8.83
CA SER A 120 14.92 2.35 8.78
C SER A 120 15.76 3.57 8.38
N PRO A 121 16.42 3.56 7.20
CA PRO A 121 17.19 4.71 6.74
C PRO A 121 16.28 5.88 6.33
N ASP A 122 16.87 7.05 6.13
CA ASP A 122 16.23 8.11 5.37
C ASP A 122 16.19 7.71 3.89
N VAL A 123 15.03 7.89 3.25
CA VAL A 123 14.81 7.39 1.89
C VAL A 123 14.37 8.49 0.94
N LEU A 124 14.96 8.51 -0.25
CA LEU A 124 14.57 9.34 -1.37
C LEU A 124 14.15 8.48 -2.57
N CYS A 125 12.92 8.69 -3.04
CA CYS A 125 12.40 8.02 -4.23
C CYS A 125 12.62 8.87 -5.48
N THR A 126 13.42 8.38 -6.44
CA THR A 126 13.75 9.14 -7.66
C THR A 126 12.56 9.39 -8.57
N VAL A 127 11.53 8.53 -8.55
CA VAL A 127 10.24 8.77 -9.25
C VAL A 127 9.54 10.01 -8.67
N GLN A 128 9.50 10.12 -7.34
CA GLN A 128 8.86 11.26 -6.66
C GLN A 128 9.67 12.54 -6.86
N LEU A 129 11.00 12.44 -6.83
CA LEU A 129 11.91 13.55 -7.12
C LEU A 129 11.73 14.04 -8.57
N SER A 130 11.72 13.13 -9.54
CA SER A 130 11.53 13.47 -10.95
C SER A 130 10.17 14.14 -11.19
N ARG A 131 9.08 13.66 -10.58
CA ARG A 131 7.75 14.32 -10.63
C ARG A 131 7.75 15.71 -10.01
N ALA A 132 8.52 15.89 -8.94
CA ALA A 132 8.63 17.15 -8.23
C ALA A 132 9.37 18.21 -9.06
N ILE A 133 10.42 17.80 -9.78
CA ILE A 133 11.26 18.68 -10.60
C ILE A 133 10.63 18.91 -11.98
N TYR A 134 10.04 17.87 -12.58
CA TYR A 134 9.47 17.90 -13.93
C TYR A 134 7.97 17.61 -13.91
N PRO A 135 7.12 18.50 -13.35
CA PRO A 135 5.69 18.22 -13.16
C PRO A 135 4.87 18.14 -14.45
N ARG A 136 5.40 18.61 -15.59
CA ARG A 136 4.75 18.53 -16.91
C ARG A 136 4.98 17.20 -17.61
N GLU A 137 5.93 16.40 -17.12
CA GLU A 137 6.25 15.12 -17.68
C GLU A 137 5.23 14.05 -17.26
N THR A 138 4.91 13.15 -18.17
CA THR A 138 3.89 12.11 -17.93
C THR A 138 4.51 10.77 -17.51
N ARG A 139 5.77 10.53 -17.87
CA ARG A 139 6.51 9.30 -17.57
C ARG A 139 7.72 9.61 -16.70
N HIS A 140 7.91 8.80 -15.65
CA HIS A 140 9.01 8.93 -14.69
C HIS A 140 9.58 7.57 -14.29
N GLY A 141 9.30 6.51 -15.06
CA GLY A 141 9.96 5.22 -14.89
C GLY A 141 11.42 5.30 -15.34
N LEU A 142 12.23 4.31 -14.98
CA LEU A 142 13.68 4.34 -15.21
C LEU A 142 14.01 4.50 -16.70
N ASP A 143 13.35 3.77 -17.60
CA ASP A 143 13.52 3.93 -19.04
C ASP A 143 13.24 5.36 -19.53
N ALA A 144 12.22 6.01 -18.97
CA ALA A 144 11.89 7.39 -19.33
C ALA A 144 12.93 8.38 -18.81
N LEU A 145 13.58 8.09 -17.67
CA LEU A 145 14.70 8.90 -17.18
C LEU A 145 15.94 8.70 -18.06
N VAL A 146 16.24 7.45 -18.43
CA VAL A 146 17.34 7.11 -19.33
C VAL A 146 17.20 7.84 -20.65
N GLU A 147 16.04 7.76 -21.29
CA GLU A 147 15.75 8.42 -22.57
C GLU A 147 15.83 9.95 -22.43
N ARG A 148 15.14 10.54 -21.45
CA ARG A 148 15.05 12.00 -21.29
C ARG A 148 16.39 12.65 -20.99
N HIS A 149 17.20 12.01 -20.16
CA HIS A 149 18.45 12.58 -19.65
C HIS A 149 19.68 12.03 -20.38
N ALA A 150 19.48 11.23 -21.43
CA ALA A 150 20.54 10.58 -22.20
C ALA A 150 21.54 9.82 -21.31
N LEU A 151 21.01 9.09 -20.32
CA LEU A 151 21.83 8.27 -19.42
C LEU A 151 22.39 7.06 -20.19
N LEU A 152 23.54 6.56 -19.77
CA LEU A 152 24.27 5.50 -20.49
C LEU A 152 24.14 4.17 -19.72
N PRO A 153 23.21 3.28 -20.14
CA PRO A 153 23.10 1.96 -19.53
C PRO A 153 24.27 1.06 -19.94
N SER A 154 24.87 0.38 -18.97
CA SER A 154 25.91 -0.63 -19.21
C SER A 154 25.31 -2.03 -19.43
N ALA A 155 24.30 -2.42 -18.65
CA ALA A 155 23.52 -3.65 -18.80
C ALA A 155 22.16 -3.51 -18.09
N ARG A 156 21.07 -3.18 -18.81
CA ARG A 156 19.72 -3.04 -18.20
C ARG A 156 19.28 -4.35 -17.52
N HIS A 157 18.53 -4.24 -16.44
CA HIS A 157 17.99 -5.39 -15.66
C HIS A 157 19.06 -6.18 -14.92
N ARG A 158 20.11 -5.48 -14.49
CA ARG A 158 21.05 -5.93 -13.46
C ARG A 158 21.08 -4.88 -12.38
N ALA A 159 21.01 -5.33 -11.13
CA ALA A 159 20.81 -4.42 -10.00
C ALA A 159 21.87 -3.31 -9.95
N LEU A 160 23.14 -3.64 -10.16
CA LEU A 160 24.21 -2.62 -10.11
C LEU A 160 24.11 -1.60 -11.26
N ALA A 161 23.75 -2.05 -12.46
CA ALA A 161 23.64 -1.16 -13.60
C ALA A 161 22.46 -0.19 -13.44
N ASP A 162 21.34 -0.65 -12.90
CA ASP A 162 20.18 0.20 -12.64
C ASP A 162 20.45 1.17 -11.48
N ALA A 163 21.19 0.76 -10.43
CA ALA A 163 21.67 1.67 -9.38
C ALA A 163 22.64 2.75 -9.93
N ASP A 164 23.52 2.39 -10.88
CA ASP A 164 24.41 3.34 -11.56
C ASP A 164 23.65 4.37 -12.41
N LEU A 165 22.57 3.96 -13.09
CA LEU A 165 21.70 4.90 -13.79
C LEU A 165 21.08 5.94 -12.84
N LEU A 166 20.77 5.57 -11.59
CA LEU A 166 20.29 6.54 -10.59
C LEU A 166 21.37 7.51 -10.16
N TRP A 167 22.62 7.04 -10.04
CA TRP A 167 23.76 7.92 -9.81
C TRP A 167 23.98 8.88 -10.97
N GLN A 168 23.94 8.42 -12.22
CA GLN A 168 24.03 9.28 -13.40
C GLN A 168 22.89 10.30 -13.44
N PHE A 169 21.66 9.89 -13.11
CA PHE A 169 20.52 10.80 -13.01
C PHE A 169 20.74 11.87 -11.93
N TRP A 170 21.27 11.48 -10.77
CA TRP A 170 21.61 12.41 -9.69
C TRP A 170 22.64 13.45 -10.14
N GLN A 171 23.72 13.01 -10.79
CA GLN A 171 24.73 13.91 -11.35
C GLN A 171 24.10 14.87 -12.37
N HIS A 172 23.24 14.37 -13.25
CA HIS A 172 22.54 15.20 -14.23
C HIS A 172 21.67 16.27 -13.54
N LEU A 173 20.91 15.91 -12.49
CA LEU A 173 20.11 16.89 -11.75
C LEU A 173 20.97 18.01 -11.15
N HIS A 174 22.13 17.67 -10.58
CA HIS A 174 23.06 18.65 -10.02
C HIS A 174 23.72 19.54 -11.08
N GLY A 175 23.91 19.03 -12.30
CA GLY A 175 24.39 19.84 -13.43
C GLY A 175 23.30 20.71 -14.07
N ALA A 176 22.03 20.28 -14.00
CA ALA A 176 20.91 20.93 -14.67
C ALA A 176 20.11 21.93 -13.82
N HIS A 177 20.23 21.87 -12.48
CA HIS A 177 19.44 22.70 -11.56
C HIS A 177 20.31 23.40 -10.52
N PRO A 178 19.93 24.62 -10.08
CA PRO A 178 20.56 25.28 -8.94
C PRO A 178 20.51 24.42 -7.67
N GLN A 179 21.59 24.43 -6.89
CA GLN A 179 21.78 23.54 -5.74
C GLN A 179 20.72 23.76 -4.65
N ASP A 180 20.32 25.01 -4.40
CA ASP A 180 19.31 25.38 -3.41
C ASP A 180 17.91 24.87 -3.79
N VAL A 181 17.56 24.97 -5.08
CA VAL A 181 16.29 24.45 -5.62
C VAL A 181 16.24 22.94 -5.51
N LEU A 182 17.30 22.25 -5.93
CA LEU A 182 17.38 20.79 -5.86
C LEU A 182 17.31 20.30 -4.42
N ARG A 183 18.05 20.94 -3.49
CA ARG A 183 18.00 20.62 -2.06
C ARG A 183 16.59 20.73 -1.50
N ALA A 184 15.86 21.81 -1.81
CA ALA A 184 14.48 21.97 -1.36
C ALA A 184 13.55 20.87 -1.90
N HIS A 185 13.76 20.40 -3.13
CA HIS A 185 13.02 19.27 -3.68
C HIS A 185 13.36 17.96 -2.97
N VAL A 186 14.65 17.68 -2.74
CA VAL A 186 15.13 16.49 -2.02
C VAL A 186 14.54 16.45 -0.61
N GLU A 187 14.72 17.50 0.19
CA GLU A 187 14.18 17.58 1.55
C GLU A 187 12.67 17.35 1.60
N ARG A 188 11.93 17.98 0.68
CA ARG A 188 10.47 17.82 0.59
C ARG A 188 10.06 16.40 0.23
N VAL A 189 10.78 15.74 -0.67
CA VAL A 189 10.46 14.37 -1.11
C VAL A 189 10.85 13.36 -0.04
N THR A 190 12.03 13.50 0.58
CA THR A 190 12.47 12.63 1.68
C THR A 190 11.49 12.68 2.85
N ARG A 191 11.07 13.88 3.29
CA ARG A 191 10.04 14.02 4.34
C ARG A 191 8.71 13.37 3.95
N ARG A 192 8.29 13.49 2.69
CA ARG A 192 7.06 12.84 2.21
C ARG A 192 7.20 11.31 2.18
N PHE A 193 8.37 10.80 1.81
CA PHE A 193 8.61 9.36 1.82
C PHE A 193 8.58 8.81 3.24
N GLN A 194 9.21 9.49 4.21
CA GLN A 194 9.12 9.12 5.63
C GLN A 194 7.66 8.99 6.10
N LEU A 195 6.80 9.94 5.70
CA LEU A 195 5.37 9.93 6.01
C LEU A 195 4.58 8.85 5.23
N ALA A 196 4.96 8.56 3.99
CA ALA A 196 4.29 7.61 3.11
C ALA A 196 4.75 6.15 3.28
N ALA A 197 5.93 5.92 3.87
CA ALA A 197 6.54 4.61 4.07
C ALA A 197 5.73 3.64 4.96
N HIS A 198 4.57 4.07 5.47
CA HIS A 198 3.66 3.26 6.27
C HIS A 198 2.57 2.53 5.45
N ILE A 199 2.31 2.92 4.19
CA ILE A 199 1.40 2.17 3.29
C ILE A 199 2.16 1.74 2.05
N ASP A 200 2.56 0.47 2.06
CA ASP A 200 3.31 -0.18 1.01
C ASP A 200 2.41 -0.77 -0.09
N GLU A 201 2.97 -1.07 -1.27
CA GLU A 201 2.21 -1.71 -2.36
C GLU A 201 1.67 -3.07 -1.90
N ASP A 202 2.37 -3.76 -1.00
CA ASP A 202 1.88 -4.99 -0.39
C ASP A 202 0.72 -4.79 0.55
N THR A 203 0.65 -3.65 1.24
CA THR A 203 -0.53 -3.27 2.00
C THR A 203 -1.71 -3.15 1.04
N ILE A 204 -1.49 -2.60 -0.15
CA ILE A 204 -2.52 -2.51 -1.19
C ILE A 204 -2.87 -3.90 -1.74
N GLU A 205 -1.90 -4.76 -2.02
CA GLU A 205 -2.15 -6.10 -2.58
C GLU A 205 -2.84 -7.04 -1.58
N ARG A 206 -2.63 -6.86 -0.27
CA ARG A 206 -3.39 -7.56 0.79
C ARG A 206 -4.87 -7.18 0.82
N ILE A 207 -5.26 -6.06 0.20
CA ILE A 207 -6.66 -5.65 0.10
C ILE A 207 -7.37 -6.59 -0.87
N PRO A 208 -8.54 -7.16 -0.52
CA PRO A 208 -9.34 -7.96 -1.44
C PRO A 208 -9.70 -7.19 -2.72
N ALA A 209 -9.72 -7.89 -3.85
CA ALA A 209 -10.14 -7.30 -5.13
C ALA A 209 -11.65 -7.01 -5.19
N GLY A 210 -12.42 -7.70 -4.35
CA GLY A 210 -13.88 -7.67 -4.30
C GLY A 210 -14.48 -6.48 -3.55
N CYS A 211 -15.69 -6.66 -3.04
CA CYS A 211 -16.45 -5.58 -2.42
C CYS A 211 -16.10 -5.37 -0.93
N GLY A 212 -16.05 -4.11 -0.49
CA GLY A 212 -15.83 -3.80 0.92
C GLY A 212 -15.79 -2.31 1.26
N VAL A 213 -15.42 -2.06 2.51
CA VAL A 213 -15.17 -0.75 3.10
C VAL A 213 -13.68 -0.61 3.44
N TYR A 214 -13.15 0.60 3.34
CA TYR A 214 -11.79 0.96 3.75
C TYR A 214 -11.79 2.20 4.63
N MET A 215 -10.83 2.26 5.55
CA MET A 215 -10.64 3.35 6.48
C MET A 215 -9.21 3.86 6.36
N PHE A 216 -9.08 5.17 6.21
CA PHE A 216 -7.82 5.88 6.13
C PHE A 216 -7.58 6.61 7.44
N TYR A 217 -6.41 6.40 8.00
CA TYR A 217 -5.93 7.00 9.23
C TYR A 217 -4.71 7.86 8.96
N GLY A 218 -4.62 8.97 9.68
CA GLY A 218 -3.49 9.90 9.63
C GLY A 218 -2.49 9.62 10.74
N ASP A 219 -1.76 10.65 11.13
CA ASP A 219 -0.90 10.62 12.31
C ASP A 219 -1.74 10.36 13.58
N ASP A 220 -1.13 9.69 14.58
CA ASP A 220 -1.75 9.29 15.86
C ASP A 220 -3.07 8.50 15.73
N ASP A 221 -3.19 7.69 14.68
CA ASP A 221 -4.40 6.90 14.38
C ASP A 221 -5.69 7.74 14.24
N LEU A 222 -5.56 9.01 13.85
CA LEU A 222 -6.71 9.88 13.61
C LEU A 222 -7.54 9.39 12.40
N PRO A 223 -8.85 9.09 12.55
CA PRO A 223 -9.69 8.72 11.42
C PRO A 223 -9.87 9.89 10.43
N LEU A 224 -9.33 9.73 9.23
CA LEU A 224 -9.40 10.75 8.19
C LEU A 224 -10.59 10.53 7.29
N TYR A 225 -10.76 9.31 6.80
CA TYR A 225 -11.76 9.02 5.78
C TYR A 225 -12.22 7.58 5.79
N VAL A 226 -13.51 7.37 5.60
CA VAL A 226 -14.12 6.05 5.36
C VAL A 226 -14.74 6.08 3.96
N GLY A 227 -14.48 5.05 3.17
CA GLY A 227 -15.10 4.89 1.88
C GLY A 227 -15.41 3.44 1.55
N ARG A 228 -16.26 3.21 0.56
CA ARG A 228 -16.60 1.88 0.04
C ARG A 228 -16.27 1.69 -1.43
N SER A 229 -16.22 0.44 -1.88
CA SER A 229 -16.14 0.09 -3.30
C SER A 229 -16.56 -1.34 -3.59
N VAL A 230 -17.03 -1.59 -4.81
CA VAL A 230 -17.16 -2.94 -5.39
C VAL A 230 -15.83 -3.49 -5.93
N ARG A 231 -14.79 -2.65 -6.00
CA ARG A 231 -13.41 -3.01 -6.38
C ARG A 231 -12.43 -2.40 -5.37
N LEU A 232 -12.40 -2.97 -4.17
CA LEU A 232 -11.79 -2.36 -3.00
C LEU A 232 -10.31 -2.03 -3.19
N ARG A 233 -9.49 -3.00 -3.62
CA ARG A 233 -8.07 -2.79 -3.94
C ARG A 233 -7.86 -1.65 -4.95
N GLN A 234 -8.55 -1.71 -6.09
CA GLN A 234 -8.40 -0.70 -7.15
C GLN A 234 -8.78 0.69 -6.64
N ARG A 235 -9.81 0.78 -5.80
CA ARG A 235 -10.26 2.06 -5.24
C ARG A 235 -9.24 2.64 -4.28
N VAL A 236 -8.74 1.84 -3.33
CA VAL A 236 -7.70 2.29 -2.40
C VAL A 236 -6.45 2.72 -3.16
N ARG A 237 -5.99 1.91 -4.13
CA ARG A 237 -4.88 2.26 -5.01
C ARG A 237 -5.09 3.62 -5.68
N SER A 238 -6.27 3.88 -6.24
CA SER A 238 -6.57 5.15 -6.93
C SER A 238 -6.50 6.40 -6.04
N HIS A 239 -6.71 6.26 -4.73
CA HIS A 239 -6.55 7.36 -3.79
C HIS A 239 -5.06 7.68 -3.54
N LEU A 240 -4.21 6.65 -3.50
CA LEU A 240 -2.81 6.75 -3.10
C LEU A 240 -1.87 6.95 -4.30
N THR A 241 -2.20 6.33 -5.43
CA THR A 241 -1.39 6.29 -6.66
C THR A 241 -2.20 6.72 -7.88
N GLY A 242 -1.53 7.34 -8.87
CA GLY A 242 -2.14 7.70 -10.17
C GLY A 242 -1.88 9.14 -10.64
N PRO A 243 -1.93 9.38 -11.97
CA PRO A 243 -1.58 10.67 -12.59
C PRO A 243 -2.71 11.72 -12.56
N ARG A 244 -3.98 11.34 -12.32
CA ARG A 244 -5.12 12.25 -12.22
C ARG A 244 -5.85 12.05 -10.89
N ARG A 245 -5.57 12.92 -9.92
CA ARG A 245 -6.20 12.89 -8.59
C ARG A 245 -7.11 14.10 -8.41
N SER A 246 -8.29 13.90 -7.84
CA SER A 246 -9.11 15.02 -7.40
C SER A 246 -8.40 15.78 -6.28
N ALA A 247 -8.76 17.04 -6.01
CA ALA A 247 -8.20 17.80 -4.89
C ALA A 247 -8.35 17.07 -3.55
N LYS A 248 -9.46 16.33 -3.38
CA LYS A 248 -9.69 15.48 -2.21
C LYS A 248 -8.72 14.30 -2.15
N ASP A 249 -8.48 13.62 -3.26
CA ASP A 249 -7.56 12.46 -3.32
C ASP A 249 -6.11 12.89 -3.10
N MET A 250 -5.70 14.04 -3.62
CA MET A 250 -4.39 14.61 -3.33
C MET A 250 -4.21 14.92 -1.85
N ARG A 251 -5.24 15.51 -1.21
CA ARG A 251 -5.23 15.78 0.23
C ARG A 251 -5.18 14.49 1.06
N LEU A 252 -5.96 13.47 0.68
CA LEU A 252 -5.92 12.17 1.35
C LEU A 252 -4.55 11.52 1.22
N ALA A 253 -4.00 11.42 0.01
CA ALA A 253 -2.69 10.81 -0.21
C ALA A 253 -1.55 11.48 0.58
N ALA A 254 -1.67 12.77 0.89
CA ALA A 254 -0.68 13.49 1.69
C ALA A 254 -0.80 13.21 3.21
N LEU A 255 -2.02 12.95 3.70
CA LEU A 255 -2.30 12.83 5.14
C LEU A 255 -2.32 11.39 5.63
N VAL A 256 -2.62 10.43 4.74
CA VAL A 256 -2.78 9.03 5.12
C VAL A 256 -1.45 8.42 5.56
N ARG A 257 -1.50 7.67 6.66
CA ARG A 257 -0.40 6.88 7.25
C ARG A 257 -0.75 5.42 7.37
N ARG A 258 -2.02 5.08 7.54
CA ARG A 258 -2.47 3.69 7.70
C ARG A 258 -3.80 3.49 7.00
N VAL A 259 -3.96 2.30 6.42
CA VAL A 259 -5.22 1.87 5.81
C VAL A 259 -5.68 0.57 6.46
N GLU A 260 -6.95 0.53 6.80
CA GLU A 260 -7.66 -0.69 7.17
C GLU A 260 -8.77 -0.96 6.17
N TRP A 261 -9.25 -2.20 6.12
CA TRP A 261 -10.35 -2.59 5.26
C TRP A 261 -11.14 -3.75 5.85
N LYS A 262 -12.38 -3.88 5.39
CA LYS A 262 -13.25 -5.01 5.67
C LYS A 262 -13.97 -5.43 4.39
N ALA A 263 -13.76 -6.69 3.99
CA ALA A 263 -14.51 -7.29 2.89
C ALA A 263 -15.97 -7.50 3.32
N THR A 264 -16.89 -7.26 2.39
CA THR A 264 -18.33 -7.38 2.66
C THR A 264 -19.03 -8.37 1.73
N GLY A 265 -18.38 -8.91 0.71
CA GLY A 265 -19.02 -9.88 -0.19
C GLY A 265 -19.99 -9.24 -1.20
N GLY A 266 -20.60 -8.10 -0.89
CA GLY A 266 -21.38 -7.35 -1.86
C GLY A 266 -21.62 -5.88 -1.47
N GLU A 267 -22.38 -5.20 -2.32
CA GLU A 267 -22.58 -3.76 -2.25
C GLU A 267 -23.46 -3.36 -1.06
N ILE A 268 -24.48 -4.17 -0.72
CA ILE A 268 -25.37 -3.86 0.41
C ILE A 268 -24.56 -3.83 1.70
N GLY A 269 -23.73 -4.84 1.91
CA GLY A 269 -22.81 -4.93 3.02
C GLY A 269 -21.82 -3.78 3.07
N ALA A 270 -21.28 -3.38 1.91
CA ALA A 270 -20.35 -2.25 1.85
C ALA A 270 -21.01 -0.92 2.22
N MET A 271 -22.27 -0.71 1.81
CA MET A 271 -23.07 0.46 2.19
C MET A 271 -23.36 0.48 3.70
N LEU A 272 -23.77 -0.66 4.28
CA LEU A 272 -24.07 -0.78 5.70
C LEU A 272 -22.82 -0.58 6.56
N ALA A 273 -21.72 -1.23 6.19
CA ALA A 273 -20.45 -1.11 6.89
C ALA A 273 -19.86 0.31 6.81
N GLU A 274 -19.94 0.98 5.66
CA GLU A 274 -19.53 2.39 5.52
C GLU A 274 -20.32 3.29 6.47
N ALA A 275 -21.65 3.15 6.50
CA ALA A 275 -22.50 3.94 7.38
C ALA A 275 -22.15 3.74 8.86
N GLN A 276 -21.99 2.49 9.29
CA GLN A 276 -21.62 2.14 10.67
C GLN A 276 -20.23 2.70 11.03
N MET A 277 -19.24 2.57 10.15
CA MET A 277 -17.88 3.07 10.39
C MET A 277 -17.82 4.60 10.44
N ILE A 278 -18.56 5.30 9.59
CA ILE A 278 -18.67 6.77 9.66
C ILE A 278 -19.30 7.21 10.98
N ALA A 279 -20.36 6.54 11.42
CA ALA A 279 -21.03 6.86 12.68
C ALA A 279 -20.13 6.62 13.90
N THR A 280 -19.33 5.54 13.86
CA THR A 280 -18.44 5.12 14.95
C THR A 280 -17.16 5.97 15.00
N LEU A 281 -16.46 6.09 13.88
CA LEU A 281 -15.13 6.71 13.80
C LEU A 281 -15.17 8.23 13.62
N ARG A 282 -16.30 8.78 13.15
CA ARG A 282 -16.49 10.21 12.86
C ARG A 282 -15.32 10.84 12.08
N PRO A 283 -14.97 10.28 10.90
CA PRO A 283 -13.79 10.68 10.14
C PRO A 283 -13.86 12.13 9.67
N SER A 284 -12.75 12.86 9.80
CA SER A 284 -12.67 14.32 9.61
C SER A 284 -12.92 14.79 8.17
N LEU A 285 -12.70 13.94 7.17
CA LEU A 285 -12.82 14.28 5.74
C LEU A 285 -14.05 13.65 5.07
N ASN A 286 -14.90 12.94 5.81
CA ASN A 286 -16.22 12.54 5.29
C ASN A 286 -17.18 13.72 5.37
N ARG A 287 -18.06 13.82 4.35
CA ARG A 287 -19.17 14.76 4.43
C ARG A 287 -20.15 14.28 5.51
N VAL A 288 -20.55 15.19 6.38
CA VAL A 288 -21.67 14.95 7.30
C VAL A 288 -22.94 14.92 6.46
N SER A 289 -23.59 13.76 6.40
CA SER A 289 -24.91 13.64 5.80
C SER A 289 -25.90 14.43 6.65
N LYS A 290 -26.47 15.50 6.11
CA LYS A 290 -27.52 16.28 6.80
C LYS A 290 -28.82 15.47 6.84
N SER A 291 -29.52 15.55 7.98
CA SER A 291 -30.92 15.10 8.06
C SER A 291 -31.76 15.89 7.06
N ARG A 292 -32.70 15.23 6.40
CA ARG A 292 -33.65 15.84 5.46
C ARG A 292 -35.00 15.96 6.16
N THR A 293 -35.74 17.02 5.86
CA THR A 293 -37.13 17.15 6.31
C THR A 293 -37.94 15.98 5.74
N GLY A 294 -38.59 15.20 6.60
CA GLY A 294 -39.32 13.98 6.22
C GLY A 294 -38.58 12.66 6.43
N ASP A 295 -37.42 12.65 7.09
CA ASP A 295 -36.74 11.41 7.50
C ASP A 295 -37.66 10.57 8.41
N ALA A 296 -37.95 9.33 8.00
CA ALA A 296 -38.79 8.39 8.74
C ALA A 296 -38.09 7.88 10.00
N ARG A 297 -38.00 8.72 11.04
CA ARG A 297 -37.46 8.36 12.34
C ARG A 297 -38.49 7.47 13.04
N GLY A 298 -38.21 6.17 13.15
CA GLY A 298 -39.11 5.20 13.80
C GLY A 298 -40.01 4.42 12.83
N ALA A 299 -39.57 4.20 11.59
CA ALA A 299 -40.28 3.29 10.70
C ALA A 299 -40.41 1.88 11.33
N PRO A 300 -41.56 1.20 11.20
CA PRO A 300 -41.77 -0.10 11.82
C PRO A 300 -40.79 -1.14 11.27
N TRP A 301 -40.32 -2.03 12.14
CA TRP A 301 -39.56 -3.21 11.74
C TRP A 301 -40.53 -4.32 11.36
N LEU A 302 -40.45 -4.79 10.12
CA LEU A 302 -41.45 -5.73 9.56
C LEU A 302 -41.12 -7.21 9.80
N HIS A 303 -40.01 -7.49 10.50
CA HIS A 303 -39.56 -8.85 10.80
C HIS A 303 -39.70 -9.14 12.30
N ALA A 304 -39.96 -10.40 12.65
CA ALA A 304 -40.14 -10.83 14.05
C ALA A 304 -38.87 -10.68 14.91
N GLY A 305 -37.70 -10.60 14.27
CA GLY A 305 -36.41 -10.40 14.91
C GLY A 305 -35.33 -10.01 13.90
N ALA A 306 -34.08 -10.29 14.24
CA ALA A 306 -32.95 -10.03 13.38
C ALA A 306 -33.04 -10.84 12.07
N ILE A 307 -32.53 -10.25 10.99
CA ILE A 307 -32.44 -10.88 9.67
C ILE A 307 -30.99 -10.88 9.20
N ALA A 308 -30.62 -11.87 8.39
CA ALA A 308 -29.38 -11.91 7.65
C ALA A 308 -29.64 -11.73 6.15
N ILE A 309 -28.93 -10.79 5.53
CA ILE A 309 -28.87 -10.62 4.08
C ILE A 309 -27.61 -11.33 3.59
N GLU A 310 -27.77 -12.32 2.71
CA GLU A 310 -26.63 -13.03 2.12
C GLU A 310 -26.14 -12.31 0.87
N GLU A 311 -24.84 -12.03 0.80
CA GLU A 311 -24.16 -11.61 -0.42
C GLU A 311 -23.02 -12.58 -0.75
N ARG A 312 -22.71 -12.70 -2.04
CA ARG A 312 -21.59 -13.49 -2.54
C ARG A 312 -20.70 -12.63 -3.41
N ASP A 313 -19.42 -12.62 -3.08
CA ASP A 313 -18.42 -11.87 -3.82
C ASP A 313 -18.24 -12.47 -5.22
N ALA A 314 -18.47 -11.65 -6.24
CA ALA A 314 -18.39 -12.09 -7.63
C ALA A 314 -16.97 -12.48 -8.06
N SER A 315 -15.93 -11.98 -7.37
CA SER A 315 -14.53 -12.22 -7.73
C SER A 315 -13.91 -13.40 -6.98
N THR A 316 -14.26 -13.58 -5.71
CA THR A 316 -13.67 -14.61 -4.83
C THR A 316 -14.63 -15.75 -4.53
N GLY A 317 -15.93 -15.60 -4.82
CA GLY A 317 -16.96 -16.57 -4.45
C GLY A 317 -17.28 -16.61 -2.95
N ALA A 318 -16.61 -15.79 -2.13
CA ALA A 318 -16.80 -15.74 -0.69
C ALA A 318 -18.22 -15.29 -0.34
N ARG A 319 -18.84 -15.95 0.63
CA ARG A 319 -20.17 -15.61 1.13
C ARG A 319 -20.06 -14.72 2.37
N ALA A 320 -20.98 -13.80 2.52
CA ALA A 320 -21.09 -12.92 3.66
C ALA A 320 -22.55 -12.78 4.07
N TRP A 321 -22.81 -12.77 5.38
CA TRP A 321 -24.12 -12.53 5.96
C TRP A 321 -24.11 -11.21 6.72
N HIS A 322 -24.96 -10.27 6.27
CA HIS A 322 -25.14 -8.95 6.86
C HIS A 322 -26.32 -8.98 7.81
N VAL A 323 -26.03 -8.82 9.10
CA VAL A 323 -27.02 -8.95 10.16
C VAL A 323 -27.63 -7.60 10.48
N VAL A 324 -28.95 -7.53 10.46
CA VAL A 324 -29.72 -6.31 10.73
C VAL A 324 -30.86 -6.66 11.67
N ASP A 325 -31.04 -5.86 12.72
CA ASP A 325 -32.22 -5.94 13.59
C ASP A 325 -32.77 -4.55 13.86
N LYS A 326 -34.08 -4.37 13.78
CA LYS A 326 -34.75 -3.08 14.09
C LYS A 326 -34.09 -1.86 13.42
N TRP A 327 -33.71 -1.99 12.15
CA TRP A 327 -32.97 -0.99 11.38
C TRP A 327 -31.58 -0.65 11.91
N GLN A 328 -30.96 -1.50 12.72
CA GLN A 328 -29.57 -1.41 13.17
C GLN A 328 -28.74 -2.46 12.46
N TYR A 329 -27.62 -2.04 11.87
CA TYR A 329 -26.62 -2.97 11.34
C TYR A 329 -25.76 -3.54 12.47
N LEU A 330 -25.81 -4.86 12.66
CA LEU A 330 -25.08 -5.57 13.72
C LEU A 330 -23.71 -6.05 13.26
N GLY A 331 -23.53 -6.25 11.95
CA GLY A 331 -22.23 -6.58 11.37
C GLY A 331 -22.28 -7.56 10.21
N THR A 332 -21.09 -8.03 9.80
CA THR A 332 -20.90 -9.05 8.77
C THR A 332 -20.35 -10.30 9.42
N ALA A 333 -20.86 -11.46 9.00
CA ALA A 333 -20.38 -12.78 9.38
C ALA A 333 -20.02 -13.61 8.15
N GLY A 334 -19.04 -14.51 8.28
CA GLY A 334 -18.63 -15.45 7.24
C GLY A 334 -19.44 -16.74 7.25
N THR A 335 -20.27 -16.97 8.28
CA THR A 335 -21.19 -18.10 8.37
C THR A 335 -22.52 -17.68 9.02
N LEU A 336 -23.58 -18.48 8.83
CA LEU A 336 -24.87 -18.23 9.47
C LEU A 336 -24.80 -18.42 11.00
N THR A 337 -23.90 -19.27 11.51
CA THR A 337 -23.66 -19.45 12.95
C THR A 337 -23.06 -18.19 13.57
N GLU A 338 -22.04 -17.61 12.93
CA GLU A 338 -21.47 -16.31 13.33
C GLU A 338 -22.50 -15.18 13.23
N ALA A 339 -23.35 -15.22 12.20
CA ALA A 339 -24.44 -14.25 12.05
C ALA A 339 -25.41 -14.27 13.24
N ARG A 340 -25.77 -15.46 13.73
CA ARG A 340 -26.59 -15.62 14.95
C ARG A 340 -25.88 -15.10 16.20
N ALA A 341 -24.57 -15.31 16.31
CA ALA A 341 -23.78 -14.82 17.44
C ALA A 341 -23.77 -13.28 17.53
N LEU A 342 -23.77 -12.59 16.39
CA LEU A 342 -23.88 -11.12 16.34
C LEU A 342 -25.19 -10.61 16.95
N CYS A 343 -26.30 -11.36 16.81
CA CYS A 343 -27.59 -11.00 17.42
C CYS A 343 -27.54 -11.10 18.95
N VAL A 344 -26.88 -12.13 19.49
CA VAL A 344 -26.79 -12.37 20.93
C VAL A 344 -25.92 -11.31 21.60
N ALA A 345 -24.84 -10.88 20.93
CA ALA A 345 -23.92 -9.87 21.44
C ALA A 345 -24.45 -8.43 21.27
N ALA A 346 -25.55 -8.23 20.54
CA ALA A 346 -26.04 -6.90 20.22
C ALA A 346 -26.74 -6.24 21.42
N THR A 347 -26.25 -5.07 21.80
CA THR A 347 -26.97 -4.18 22.73
C THR A 347 -28.07 -3.45 21.96
N PRO A 348 -29.30 -3.33 22.50
CA PRO A 348 -30.36 -2.57 21.85
C PRO A 348 -29.94 -1.13 21.61
N GLN A 349 -29.96 -0.67 20.35
CA GLN A 349 -29.65 0.70 19.99
C GLN A 349 -30.85 1.41 19.35
N ALA A 350 -30.78 2.74 19.29
CA ALA A 350 -31.79 3.55 18.63
C ALA A 350 -31.78 3.34 17.10
N PHE A 351 -32.94 3.57 16.47
CA PHE A 351 -33.15 3.52 15.02
C PHE A 351 -32.01 4.17 14.22
N ASP A 352 -31.37 3.41 13.33
CA ASP A 352 -30.35 3.94 12.41
C ASP A 352 -30.97 4.30 11.05
N LEU A 353 -31.08 5.62 10.82
CA LEU A 353 -31.60 6.19 9.59
C LEU A 353 -30.78 5.81 8.35
N ALA A 354 -29.46 5.61 8.48
CA ALA A 354 -28.63 5.22 7.35
C ALA A 354 -28.97 3.80 6.90
N THR A 355 -29.05 2.86 7.85
CA THR A 355 -29.50 1.48 7.59
C THR A 355 -30.91 1.45 6.98
N TYR A 356 -31.85 2.24 7.52
CA TYR A 356 -33.20 2.37 6.93
C TYR A 356 -33.15 2.83 5.47
N ARG A 357 -32.41 3.91 5.16
CA ARG A 357 -32.28 4.43 3.79
C ARG A 357 -31.65 3.43 2.83
N ILE A 358 -30.77 2.55 3.32
CA ILE A 358 -30.15 1.50 2.53
C ILE A 358 -31.15 0.37 2.27
N LEU A 359 -31.94 -0.05 3.26
CA LEU A 359 -32.66 -1.32 3.17
C LEU A 359 -34.15 -1.20 2.89
N ALA A 360 -34.83 -0.10 3.27
CA ALA A 360 -36.29 -0.03 3.24
C ALA A 360 -36.89 -0.32 1.85
N GLU A 361 -36.39 0.36 0.82
CA GLU A 361 -36.84 0.15 -0.56
C GLU A 361 -36.44 -1.24 -1.11
N ARG A 362 -35.30 -1.78 -0.67
CA ARG A 362 -34.84 -3.10 -1.12
C ARG A 362 -35.69 -4.21 -0.52
N LEU A 363 -36.02 -4.11 0.76
CA LEU A 363 -36.91 -5.03 1.46
C LEU A 363 -38.33 -4.99 0.86
N SER A 364 -38.87 -3.80 0.57
CA SER A 364 -40.20 -3.69 -0.05
C SER A 364 -40.26 -4.27 -1.47
N ARG A 365 -39.13 -4.32 -2.18
CA ARG A 365 -38.97 -4.94 -3.49
C ARG A 365 -38.62 -6.43 -3.43
N GLY A 366 -38.63 -7.06 -2.25
CA GLY A 366 -38.43 -8.50 -2.10
C GLY A 366 -36.97 -8.93 -2.02
N LEU A 367 -36.07 -8.10 -1.46
CA LEU A 367 -34.72 -8.54 -1.10
C LEU A 367 -34.79 -9.82 -0.25
N ALA A 368 -34.11 -10.88 -0.69
CA ALA A 368 -34.08 -12.14 0.02
C ALA A 368 -33.34 -12.01 1.36
N VAL A 369 -33.96 -12.50 2.43
CA VAL A 369 -33.40 -12.45 3.78
C VAL A 369 -33.65 -13.76 4.51
N THR A 370 -32.73 -14.12 5.39
CA THR A 370 -32.84 -15.27 6.28
C THR A 370 -33.21 -14.78 7.68
N PRO A 371 -34.37 -15.13 8.23
CA PRO A 371 -34.67 -14.84 9.62
C PRO A 371 -33.66 -15.52 10.55
N LEU A 372 -33.08 -14.74 11.46
CA LEU A 372 -32.23 -15.26 12.53
C LEU A 372 -33.11 -15.37 13.78
N ALA A 373 -33.99 -16.38 13.80
CA ALA A 373 -34.72 -16.70 15.01
C ALA A 373 -33.72 -17.01 16.13
N LEU A 374 -34.03 -16.54 17.34
CA LEU A 374 -33.49 -17.11 18.58
C LEU A 374 -34.15 -18.48 18.74
N ASP A 375 -33.77 -19.46 17.93
CA ASP A 375 -34.15 -20.84 18.24
C ASP A 375 -33.54 -21.14 19.60
N ALA A 376 -34.43 -21.48 20.53
CA ALA A 376 -34.08 -21.84 21.89
C ALA A 376 -32.86 -22.78 21.86
N LEU A 377 -31.89 -22.48 22.71
CA LEU A 377 -30.94 -23.47 23.23
C LEU A 377 -31.78 -24.58 23.88
N VAL A 378 -32.32 -25.50 23.08
CA VAL A 378 -33.00 -26.70 23.56
C VAL A 378 -31.90 -27.68 23.91
N ASN A 379 -31.60 -27.72 25.21
CA ASN A 379 -31.16 -28.86 26.00
C ASN A 379 -30.15 -29.83 25.34
N VAL A 380 -28.88 -29.65 25.69
CA VAL A 380 -28.03 -30.80 26.01
C VAL A 380 -27.80 -30.74 27.52
N THR A 381 -28.57 -31.56 28.24
CA THR A 381 -28.28 -31.94 29.63
C THR A 381 -27.42 -33.19 29.60
#